data_AF-A0A6N4V0A2-F1
#
_entry.id   AF-A0A6N4V0A2-F1
#
_cell.length_a   1.000
_cell.length_b   1.000
_cell.length_c   1.000
_cell.angle_alpha   90.00
_cell.angle_beta   90.00
_cell.angle_gamma   90.00
#
_symmetry.space_group_name_H-M   'P 1'
#
loop_
_entity.id
_entity.type
_entity.pdbx_description
1 polymer ?
#
loop_
_entity_poly.entity_id
_entity_poly.type
_entity_poly.pdbx_seq_one_letter_code
_entity_poly.pdbx_strand_id
1 'polypeptide(L)'
;MSRRVIFPDPDIWTRKEHPMTDQATPTNAADYRRAAALTVHHRQGNPAGVVAIIDETNTTGRAAHLLLATLGLHHNFIATLRTRDGINLMADYIHGIATLDPTESPGTEICRAARILECHGLQDLDGIDHEIRSAIDDQRATETFIALLDHYEVALPELSSNVGIGWIQDHITALANEEAQDQ
;
A
#
# COMPACT_ATOMS: atom_id res chain seq x y z
N MET A 1 -22.45 4.93 18.80
CA MET A 1 -22.54 3.61 18.14
C MET A 1 -21.12 3.07 18.03
N SER A 2 -20.80 1.99 18.73
CA SER A 2 -19.45 1.40 18.73
C SER A 2 -19.29 0.52 17.49
N ARG A 3 -18.36 0.89 16.60
CA ARG A 3 -18.04 0.18 15.36
C ARG A 3 -17.21 -1.05 15.74
N ARG A 4 -17.81 -2.24 15.71
CA ARG A 4 -17.08 -3.51 15.91
C ARG A 4 -16.24 -3.77 14.67
N VAL A 5 -14.95 -3.51 14.77
CA VAL A 5 -13.97 -3.90 13.75
C VAL A 5 -13.71 -5.39 13.94
N ILE A 6 -14.03 -6.19 12.92
CA ILE A 6 -13.70 -7.62 12.87
C ILE A 6 -12.33 -7.67 12.18
N PHE A 7 -11.26 -7.76 12.97
CA PHE A 7 -9.91 -7.95 12.45
C PHE A 7 -9.66 -9.45 12.17
N PRO A 8 -8.97 -9.81 11.07
CA PRO A 8 -8.38 -11.14 10.90
C PRO A 8 -7.33 -11.42 11.99
N ASP A 9 -7.04 -12.71 12.19
CA ASP A 9 -6.13 -13.22 13.22
C ASP A 9 -4.71 -12.62 13.11
N PRO A 10 -4.15 -12.03 14.19
CA PRO A 10 -2.80 -11.46 14.18
C PRO A 10 -1.68 -12.47 13.87
N ASP A 11 -1.92 -13.79 14.06
CA ASP A 11 -0.95 -14.85 13.73
C ASP A 11 -0.75 -15.06 12.22
N ILE A 12 -1.53 -14.39 11.36
CA ILE A 12 -1.42 -14.52 9.90
C ILE A 12 -0.17 -13.78 9.35
N TRP A 13 0.33 -12.79 10.08
CA TRP A 13 1.50 -12.00 9.69
C TRP A 13 2.84 -12.56 10.22
N THR A 14 2.81 -13.58 11.09
CA THR A 14 3.98 -14.01 11.91
C THR A 14 4.84 -15.11 11.29
N ARG A 15 4.72 -15.41 9.98
CA ARG A 15 5.63 -16.39 9.34
C ARG A 15 7.04 -15.80 9.20
N LYS A 16 7.85 -16.05 10.23
CA LYS A 16 9.26 -15.67 10.44
C LYS A 16 10.28 -16.01 9.34
N GLU A 17 9.90 -16.62 8.22
CA GLU A 17 10.85 -17.31 7.33
C GLU A 17 11.14 -16.61 5.99
N HIS A 18 10.57 -15.43 5.70
CA HIS A 18 10.82 -14.74 4.43
C HIS A 18 11.20 -13.27 4.62
N PRO A 19 12.51 -12.97 4.82
CA PRO A 19 12.99 -11.60 4.64
C PRO A 19 12.65 -11.11 3.22
N MET A 20 12.27 -9.83 3.09
CA MET A 20 12.27 -9.14 1.79
C MET A 20 13.72 -9.13 1.29
N THR A 21 14.07 -10.14 0.50
CA THR A 21 15.38 -10.26 -0.14
C THR A 21 15.23 -9.92 -1.61
N ASP A 22 16.32 -9.52 -2.26
CA ASP A 22 16.45 -9.36 -3.73
C ASP A 22 16.02 -10.62 -4.54
N GLN A 23 15.74 -11.74 -3.86
CA GLN A 23 15.25 -13.00 -4.45
C GLN A 23 13.77 -13.30 -4.16
N ALA A 24 13.03 -12.39 -3.52
CA ALA A 24 11.58 -12.45 -3.51
C ALA A 24 11.09 -12.37 -4.97
N THR A 25 10.20 -13.28 -5.36
CA THR A 25 9.61 -13.31 -6.72
C THR A 25 9.24 -11.89 -7.14
N PRO A 26 9.68 -11.38 -8.30
CA PRO A 26 9.31 -10.03 -8.72
C PRO A 26 7.78 -9.87 -8.72
N THR A 27 7.30 -8.66 -8.42
CA THR A 27 5.89 -8.34 -8.56
C THR A 27 5.45 -8.62 -9.99
N ASN A 28 4.25 -9.18 -10.15
CA ASN A 28 3.70 -9.51 -11.46
C ASN A 28 2.40 -8.73 -11.73
N ALA A 29 1.86 -8.89 -12.95
CA ALA A 29 0.62 -8.23 -13.35
C ALA A 29 -0.54 -8.49 -12.36
N ALA A 30 -0.62 -9.68 -11.78
CA ALA A 30 -1.63 -10.04 -10.80
C ALA A 30 -1.49 -9.30 -9.46
N ASP A 31 -0.26 -8.97 -9.03
CA ASP A 31 -0.05 -8.14 -7.84
C ASP A 31 -0.45 -6.69 -8.11
N TYR A 32 -0.09 -6.14 -9.28
CA TYR A 32 -0.49 -4.80 -9.70
C TYR A 32 -2.01 -4.67 -9.89
N ARG A 33 -2.68 -5.71 -10.40
CA ARG A 33 -4.14 -5.73 -10.51
C ARG A 33 -4.80 -5.69 -9.14
N ARG A 34 -4.29 -6.45 -8.18
CA ARG A 34 -4.76 -6.42 -6.78
C ARG A 34 -4.52 -5.06 -6.14
N ALA A 35 -3.34 -4.47 -6.34
CA ALA A 35 -3.03 -3.12 -5.86
C ALA A 35 -4.00 -2.07 -6.45
N ALA A 36 -4.31 -2.14 -7.74
CA ALA A 36 -5.26 -1.24 -8.37
C ALA A 36 -6.70 -1.43 -7.86
N ALA A 37 -7.14 -2.69 -7.71
CA ALA A 37 -8.46 -2.99 -7.13
C ALA A 37 -8.57 -2.52 -5.67
N LEU A 38 -7.51 -2.69 -4.89
CA LEU A 38 -7.38 -2.19 -3.53
C LEU A 38 -7.53 -0.67 -3.49
N THR A 39 -6.82 0.07 -4.35
CA THR A 39 -6.94 1.53 -4.47
C THR A 39 -8.38 1.95 -4.78
N VAL A 40 -9.06 1.26 -5.70
CA VAL A 40 -10.47 1.55 -6.02
C VAL A 40 -11.37 1.33 -4.80
N HIS A 41 -11.24 0.19 -4.12
CA HIS A 41 -12.06 -0.11 -2.94
C HIS A 41 -11.84 0.88 -1.80
N HIS A 42 -10.59 1.26 -1.55
CA HIS A 42 -10.25 2.26 -0.52
C HIS A 42 -10.89 3.62 -0.85
N ARG A 43 -10.67 4.16 -2.05
CA ARG A 43 -11.20 5.47 -2.47
C ARG A 43 -12.73 5.54 -2.57
N GLN A 44 -13.39 4.39 -2.76
CA GLN A 44 -14.86 4.29 -2.75
C GLN A 44 -15.45 4.10 -1.36
N GLY A 45 -14.63 4.04 -0.31
CA GLY A 45 -15.09 3.75 1.05
C GLY A 45 -15.67 2.35 1.19
N ASN A 46 -15.14 1.36 0.46
CA ASN A 46 -15.52 -0.04 0.52
C ASN A 46 -14.53 -0.85 1.38
N PRO A 47 -14.65 -0.81 2.73
CA PRO A 47 -13.72 -1.51 3.62
C PRO A 47 -13.78 -3.03 3.47
N ALA A 48 -14.94 -3.60 3.09
CA ALA A 48 -15.06 -5.04 2.88
C ALA A 48 -14.21 -5.50 1.69
N GLY A 49 -14.18 -4.71 0.60
CA GLY A 49 -13.32 -4.97 -0.55
C GLY A 49 -11.83 -4.86 -0.22
N VAL A 50 -11.45 -3.85 0.58
CA VAL A 50 -10.06 -3.69 1.07
C VAL A 50 -9.62 -4.92 1.88
N VAL A 51 -10.42 -5.33 2.87
CA VAL A 51 -10.10 -6.49 3.72
C VAL A 51 -10.03 -7.77 2.90
N ALA A 52 -10.95 -7.98 1.94
CA ALA A 52 -10.94 -9.18 1.11
C ALA A 52 -9.64 -9.35 0.31
N ILE A 53 -9.10 -8.26 -0.25
CA ILE A 53 -7.83 -8.31 -1.01
C ILE A 53 -6.64 -8.57 -0.07
N ILE A 54 -6.62 -7.94 1.10
CA ILE A 54 -5.58 -8.17 2.11
C ILE A 54 -5.61 -9.63 2.57
N ASP A 55 -6.79 -10.18 2.88
CA ASP A 55 -6.94 -11.57 3.32
C ASP A 55 -6.54 -12.58 2.23
N GLU A 56 -6.91 -12.34 0.97
CA GLU A 56 -6.51 -13.17 -0.17
C GLU A 56 -4.98 -13.20 -0.33
N THR A 57 -4.35 -12.03 -0.31
CA THR A 57 -2.89 -11.90 -0.50
C THR A 57 -2.11 -12.46 0.69
N ASN A 58 -2.63 -12.33 1.90
CA ASN A 58 -2.08 -13.00 3.08
C ASN A 58 -2.16 -14.53 2.94
N THR A 59 -3.33 -15.06 2.58
CA THR A 59 -3.56 -16.51 2.43
C THR A 59 -2.66 -17.13 1.34
N THR A 60 -2.37 -16.36 0.29
CA THR A 60 -1.50 -16.79 -0.82
C THR A 60 -0.01 -16.49 -0.60
N GLY A 61 0.37 -15.93 0.55
CA GLY A 61 1.77 -15.60 0.87
C GLY A 61 2.34 -14.45 0.03
N ARG A 62 1.48 -13.57 -0.52
CA ARG A 62 1.86 -12.46 -1.40
C ARG A 62 1.69 -11.08 -0.77
N ALA A 63 1.56 -10.97 0.55
CA ALA A 63 1.40 -9.69 1.27
C ALA A 63 2.51 -8.66 0.92
N ALA A 64 3.78 -9.08 0.93
CA ALA A 64 4.89 -8.20 0.55
C ALA A 64 4.82 -7.77 -0.93
N HIS A 65 4.38 -8.66 -1.82
CA HIS A 65 4.21 -8.36 -3.24
C HIS A 65 3.06 -7.37 -3.47
N LEU A 66 1.96 -7.50 -2.71
CA LEU A 66 0.87 -6.52 -2.73
C LEU A 66 1.37 -5.14 -2.30
N LEU A 67 2.13 -5.05 -1.19
CA LEU A 67 2.68 -3.78 -0.74
C LEU A 67 3.60 -3.15 -1.81
N LEU A 68 4.56 -3.91 -2.33
CA LEU A 68 5.48 -3.41 -3.37
C LEU A 68 4.74 -3.01 -4.64
N ALA A 69 3.73 -3.77 -5.06
CA ALA A 69 2.89 -3.42 -6.20
C ALA A 69 2.07 -2.15 -5.94
N THR A 70 1.54 -1.95 -4.72
CA THR A 70 0.85 -0.72 -4.31
C THR A 70 1.79 0.49 -4.34
N LEU A 71 3.01 0.35 -3.81
CA LEU A 71 4.03 1.40 -3.83
C LEU A 71 4.43 1.77 -5.27
N GLY A 72 4.71 0.75 -6.09
CA GLY A 72 5.09 0.94 -7.49
C GLY A 72 3.96 1.53 -8.35
N LEU A 73 2.72 1.07 -8.16
CA LEU A 73 1.55 1.59 -8.88
C LEU A 73 1.37 3.08 -8.63
N HIS A 74 1.38 3.50 -7.36
CA HIS A 74 1.20 4.91 -7.03
C HIS A 74 2.42 5.76 -7.36
N HIS A 75 3.63 5.21 -7.31
CA HIS A 75 4.82 5.87 -7.85
C HIS A 75 4.61 6.24 -9.33
N ASN A 76 4.12 5.30 -10.14
CA ASN A 76 3.83 5.55 -11.56
C ASN A 76 2.76 6.63 -11.77
N PHE A 77 1.69 6.61 -10.98
CA PHE A 77 0.68 7.67 -11.01
C PHE A 77 1.25 9.04 -10.65
N ILE A 78 2.02 9.13 -9.56
CA ILE A 78 2.67 10.36 -9.13
C ILE A 78 3.63 10.88 -10.20
N ALA A 79 4.50 10.03 -10.73
CA ALA A 79 5.48 10.41 -11.76
C ALA A 79 4.81 10.90 -13.06
N THR A 80 3.61 10.39 -13.36
CA THR A 80 2.85 10.77 -14.56
C THR A 80 2.06 12.08 -14.35
N LEU A 81 1.47 12.26 -13.17
CA LEU A 81 0.49 13.31 -12.90
C LEU A 81 1.07 14.54 -12.20
N ARG A 82 2.34 14.48 -11.76
CA ARG A 82 2.98 15.55 -11.01
C ARG A 82 4.24 16.03 -11.72
N THR A 83 4.55 17.31 -11.53
CA THR A 83 5.83 17.87 -11.95
C THR A 83 6.92 17.44 -10.97
N ARG A 84 8.18 17.55 -11.41
CA ARG A 84 9.34 17.27 -10.55
C ARG A 84 9.32 18.08 -9.24
N ASP A 85 9.01 19.37 -9.33
CA ASP A 85 8.94 20.23 -8.13
C ASP A 85 7.80 19.81 -7.19
N GLY A 86 6.67 19.39 -7.75
CA GLY A 86 5.57 18.83 -6.97
C GLY A 86 5.96 17.53 -6.25
N ILE A 87 6.72 16.65 -6.92
CA ILE A 87 7.25 15.42 -6.32
C ILE A 87 8.20 15.74 -5.17
N ASN A 88 9.11 16.70 -5.35
CA ASN A 88 10.03 17.12 -4.29
C ASN A 88 9.27 17.67 -3.07
N LEU A 89 8.27 18.52 -3.29
CA LEU A 89 7.45 19.06 -2.19
C LEU A 89 6.69 17.96 -1.43
N MET A 90 6.17 16.96 -2.15
CA MET A 90 5.53 15.80 -1.51
C MET A 90 6.54 14.95 -0.73
N ALA A 91 7.77 14.80 -1.23
CA ALA A 91 8.82 14.10 -0.50
C ALA A 91 9.16 14.82 0.82
N ASP A 92 9.30 16.16 0.79
CA ASP A 92 9.51 16.97 1.99
C ASP A 92 8.35 16.84 2.98
N TYR A 93 7.11 16.81 2.50
CA TYR A 93 5.91 16.59 3.31
C TYR A 93 5.91 15.22 3.99
N ILE A 94 6.20 14.15 3.23
CA ILE A 94 6.28 12.79 3.76
C ILE A 94 7.41 12.66 4.78
N HIS A 95 8.59 13.22 4.50
CA HIS A 95 9.71 13.26 5.43
C HIS A 95 9.33 13.99 6.74
N GLY A 96 8.64 15.13 6.62
CA GLY A 96 8.14 15.87 7.78
C GLY A 96 7.19 15.04 8.67
N ILE A 97 6.38 14.15 8.09
CA ILE A 97 5.52 13.23 8.85
C ILE A 97 6.32 12.07 9.43
N ALA A 98 7.23 11.48 8.64
CA ALA A 98 8.04 10.32 9.04
C ALA A 98 8.92 10.59 10.27
N THR A 99 9.32 11.85 10.47
CA THR A 99 10.13 12.33 11.60
C THR A 99 9.35 12.63 12.87
N LEU A 100 8.02 12.57 12.83
CA LEU A 100 7.19 12.71 14.04
C LEU A 100 7.29 11.45 14.91
N ASP A 101 7.15 11.65 16.22
CA ASP A 101 7.15 10.58 17.23
C ASP A 101 5.81 10.54 17.98
N PRO A 102 4.73 10.09 17.31
CA PRO A 102 3.42 9.97 17.94
C PRO A 102 3.38 8.77 18.90
N THR A 103 2.81 8.99 20.08
CA THR A 103 2.67 7.95 21.10
C THR A 103 1.31 7.24 21.07
N GLU A 104 0.39 7.65 20.20
CA GLU A 104 -0.97 7.14 20.14
C GLU A 104 -1.43 6.91 18.69
N SER A 105 -2.24 5.86 18.49
CA SER A 105 -2.97 5.63 17.24
C SER A 105 -4.05 6.70 17.01
N PRO A 106 -4.32 7.11 15.76
CA PRO A 106 -3.75 6.58 14.52
C PRO A 106 -2.40 7.20 14.13
N GLY A 107 -1.82 8.07 14.97
CA GLY A 107 -0.59 8.80 14.64
C GLY A 107 0.58 7.86 14.34
N THR A 108 0.76 6.81 15.14
CA THR A 108 1.80 5.79 14.97
C THR A 108 1.76 5.17 13.57
N GLU A 109 0.60 4.76 13.09
CA GLU A 109 0.42 4.12 11.79
C GLU A 109 0.64 5.11 10.63
N ILE A 110 0.20 6.36 10.79
CA ILE A 110 0.42 7.42 9.80
C ILE A 110 1.92 7.70 9.61
N CYS A 111 2.68 7.79 10.71
CA CYS A 111 4.11 8.07 10.66
C CYS A 111 4.90 6.86 10.16
N ARG A 112 4.50 5.64 10.56
CA ARG A 112 5.06 4.39 10.03
C ARG A 112 4.83 4.25 8.53
N ALA A 113 3.63 4.53 8.04
CA ALA A 113 3.35 4.53 6.61
C ALA A 113 4.19 5.57 5.84
N ALA A 114 4.42 6.74 6.42
CA ALA A 114 5.33 7.75 5.85
C ALA A 114 6.80 7.26 5.80
N ARG A 115 7.27 6.56 6.84
CA ARG A 115 8.60 5.91 6.84
C ARG A 115 8.73 4.85 5.75
N ILE A 116 7.70 4.01 5.55
CA ILE A 116 7.67 3.04 4.43
C ILE A 116 7.79 3.75 3.08
N LEU A 117 7.09 4.86 2.88
CA LEU A 117 7.18 5.66 1.65
C LEU A 117 8.58 6.26 1.44
N GLU A 118 9.21 6.76 2.50
CA GLU A 118 10.57 7.28 2.48
C GLU A 118 11.58 6.19 2.10
N CYS A 119 11.53 5.04 2.77
CA CYS A 119 12.37 3.88 2.44
C CYS A 119 12.15 3.44 0.99
N HIS A 120 10.91 3.39 0.50
CA HIS A 120 10.63 3.08 -0.91
C HIS A 120 11.23 4.10 -1.88
N GLY A 121 11.14 5.40 -1.57
CA GLY A 121 11.79 6.46 -2.36
C GLY A 121 13.31 6.34 -2.40
N LEU A 122 13.92 5.82 -1.33
CA LEU A 122 15.36 5.56 -1.22
C LEU A 122 15.79 4.17 -1.71
N GLN A 123 14.84 3.36 -2.20
CA GLN A 123 15.05 1.94 -2.56
C GLN A 123 15.61 1.09 -1.40
N ASP A 124 15.30 1.47 -0.16
CA ASP A 124 15.71 0.81 1.07
C ASP A 124 14.70 -0.29 1.45
N LEU A 125 14.87 -1.48 0.86
CA LEU A 125 14.00 -2.63 1.14
C LEU A 125 14.12 -3.12 2.58
N ASP A 126 15.30 -3.00 3.20
CA ASP A 126 15.53 -3.39 4.60
C ASP A 126 14.77 -2.46 5.55
N GLY A 127 14.75 -1.16 5.26
CA GLY A 127 13.94 -0.19 6.00
C GLY A 127 12.43 -0.44 5.87
N ILE A 128 11.95 -0.78 4.67
CA ILE A 128 10.55 -1.18 4.46
C ILE A 128 10.21 -2.42 5.31
N ASP A 129 11.05 -3.45 5.24
CA ASP A 129 10.89 -4.70 5.97
C ASP A 129 10.91 -4.48 7.49
N HIS A 130 11.77 -3.58 7.98
CA HIS A 130 11.80 -3.16 9.39
C HIS A 130 10.47 -2.56 9.84
N GLU A 131 9.95 -1.55 9.14
CA GLU A 131 8.70 -0.88 9.52
C GLU A 131 7.50 -1.83 9.44
N ILE A 132 7.45 -2.74 8.44
CA ILE A 132 6.41 -3.75 8.35
C ILE A 132 6.46 -4.72 9.53
N ARG A 133 7.65 -5.26 9.86
CA ARG A 133 7.79 -6.16 11.02
C ARG A 133 7.38 -5.47 12.30
N SER A 134 7.76 -4.20 12.47
CA SER A 134 7.31 -3.38 13.60
C SER A 134 5.78 -3.30 13.65
N ALA A 135 5.11 -3.09 12.50
CA ALA A 135 3.65 -3.10 12.43
C ALA A 135 3.03 -4.46 12.77
N ILE A 136 3.68 -5.55 12.36
CA ILE A 136 3.24 -6.91 12.64
C ILE A 136 3.35 -7.22 14.14
N ASP A 137 4.48 -6.88 14.75
CA ASP A 137 4.72 -7.07 16.18
C ASP A 137 3.69 -6.30 17.03
N ASP A 138 3.26 -5.13 16.57
CA ASP A 138 2.20 -4.34 17.19
C ASP A 138 0.77 -4.81 16.87
N GLN A 139 0.60 -5.77 15.95
CA GLN A 139 -0.71 -6.19 15.41
C GLN A 139 -1.48 -5.07 14.68
N ARG A 140 -0.75 -4.20 13.97
CA ARG A 140 -1.25 -3.00 13.28
C ARG A 140 -0.83 -2.92 11.80
N ALA A 141 -0.45 -4.03 11.20
CA ALA A 141 0.00 -4.10 9.80
C ALA A 141 -1.09 -3.60 8.83
N THR A 142 -2.34 -4.01 9.03
CA THR A 142 -3.46 -3.57 8.19
C THR A 142 -3.71 -2.07 8.32
N GLU A 143 -3.69 -1.51 9.54
CA GLU A 143 -3.89 -0.08 9.77
C GLU A 143 -2.74 0.77 9.21
N THR A 144 -1.52 0.26 9.30
CA THR A 144 -0.36 0.89 8.64
C THR A 144 -0.55 0.90 7.12
N PHE A 145 -1.05 -0.20 6.55
CA PHE A 145 -1.31 -0.29 5.13
C PHE A 145 -2.49 0.59 4.68
N ILE A 146 -3.52 0.76 5.51
CA ILE A 146 -4.61 1.73 5.25
C ILE A 146 -4.06 3.16 5.31
N ALA A 147 -3.24 3.49 6.30
CA ALA A 147 -2.62 4.81 6.39
C ALA A 147 -1.71 5.12 5.19
N LEU A 148 -1.06 4.10 4.61
CA LEU A 148 -0.33 4.22 3.34
C LEU A 148 -1.26 4.62 2.18
N LEU A 149 -2.43 3.99 2.07
CA LEU A 149 -3.44 4.36 1.07
C LEU A 149 -3.99 5.77 1.31
N ASP A 150 -4.18 6.17 2.57
CA ASP A 150 -4.62 7.52 2.94
C ASP A 150 -3.60 8.59 2.47
N HIS A 151 -2.29 8.34 2.63
CA HIS A 151 -1.25 9.22 2.08
C HIS A 151 -1.37 9.37 0.56
N TYR A 152 -1.62 8.27 -0.15
CA TYR A 152 -1.81 8.32 -1.61
C TYR A 152 -3.13 8.97 -2.04
N GLU A 153 -4.19 8.86 -1.24
CA GLU A 153 -5.43 9.58 -1.50
C GLU A 153 -5.23 11.10 -1.39
N VAL A 154 -4.50 11.55 -0.36
CA VAL A 154 -4.14 12.97 -0.18
C VAL A 154 -3.21 13.46 -1.31
N ALA A 155 -2.25 12.64 -1.74
CA ALA A 155 -1.32 13.01 -2.80
C ALA A 155 -1.96 13.05 -4.20
N LEU A 156 -2.97 12.22 -4.44
CA LEU A 156 -3.65 12.03 -5.73
C LEU A 156 -5.19 12.13 -5.58
N PRO A 157 -5.74 13.28 -5.15
CA PRO A 157 -7.17 13.42 -4.88
C PRO A 157 -8.03 13.27 -6.14
N GLU A 158 -7.49 13.57 -7.32
CA GLU A 158 -8.18 13.44 -8.61
C GLU A 158 -8.60 11.99 -8.92
N LEU A 159 -7.87 11.01 -8.37
CA LEU A 159 -8.16 9.58 -8.54
C LEU A 159 -9.40 9.13 -7.76
N SER A 160 -9.89 9.93 -6.80
CA SER A 160 -11.16 9.66 -6.09
C SER A 160 -12.38 10.18 -6.86
N SER A 161 -12.20 10.87 -7.99
CA SER A 161 -13.31 11.26 -8.87
C SER A 161 -13.85 10.06 -9.67
N ASN A 162 -15.11 10.13 -10.13
CA ASN A 162 -15.69 9.07 -10.98
C ASN A 162 -14.84 8.77 -12.22
N VAL A 163 -14.24 9.81 -12.82
CA VAL A 163 -13.36 9.67 -13.99
C VAL A 163 -12.03 9.03 -13.61
N GLY A 164 -11.44 9.44 -12.48
CA GLY A 164 -10.22 8.84 -11.95
C GLY A 164 -10.38 7.36 -11.60
N ILE A 165 -11.51 7.00 -10.97
CA ILE A 165 -11.85 5.61 -10.68
C ILE A 165 -12.03 4.81 -11.98
N GLY A 166 -12.73 5.36 -12.98
CA GLY A 166 -12.87 4.71 -14.29
C GLY A 166 -11.51 4.46 -14.95
N TRP A 167 -10.59 5.42 -14.88
CA TRP A 167 -9.24 5.27 -15.42
C TRP A 167 -8.41 4.17 -14.71
N ILE A 168 -8.57 4.02 -13.39
CA ILE A 168 -7.94 2.90 -12.65
C ILE A 168 -8.59 1.56 -13.02
N GLN A 169 -9.90 1.52 -13.25
CA GLN A 169 -10.61 0.31 -13.71
C GLN A 169 -10.17 -0.14 -15.10
N ASP A 170 -9.86 0.81 -16.00
CA ASP A 170 -9.26 0.50 -17.30
C ASP A 170 -7.86 -0.12 -17.13
N HIS A 171 -7.04 0.38 -16.19
CA HIS A 171 -5.76 -0.24 -15.84
C HIS A 171 -5.91 -1.66 -15.29
N ILE A 172 -6.89 -1.91 -14.42
CA ILE A 172 -7.22 -3.26 -13.91
C ILE A 172 -7.51 -4.21 -15.08
N THR A 173 -8.28 -3.74 -16.07
CA THR A 173 -8.64 -4.53 -17.25
C THR A 173 -7.43 -4.83 -18.13
N ALA A 174 -6.54 -3.85 -18.33
CA ALA A 174 -5.28 -4.03 -19.07
C ALA A 174 -4.38 -5.09 -18.40
N LEU A 175 -4.18 -4.99 -17.08
CA LEU A 175 -3.37 -5.94 -16.31
C LEU A 175 -3.95 -7.36 -16.34
N ALA A 176 -5.28 -7.50 -16.30
CA ALA A 176 -5.94 -8.80 -16.44
C ALA A 176 -5.69 -9.44 -17.82
N ASN A 177 -5.55 -8.64 -18.88
CA ASN A 177 -5.22 -9.15 -20.21
C ASN A 177 -3.76 -9.60 -20.30
N GLU A 178 -2.83 -8.90 -19.64
CA GLU A 178 -1.43 -9.30 -19.55
C GLU A 178 -1.29 -10.64 -18.80
N GLU A 179 -2.00 -10.80 -17.67
CA GLU A 179 -2.07 -12.08 -16.94
C GLU A 179 -2.52 -13.26 -17.80
N ALA A 180 -3.46 -13.03 -18.71
CA ALA A 180 -3.99 -14.07 -19.60
C ALA A 180 -3.02 -14.42 -20.75
N GLN A 181 -2.05 -13.56 -21.06
CA GLN A 181 -1.03 -13.80 -22.09
C GLN A 181 0.21 -14.51 -21.53
N ASP A 182 0.45 -14.39 -20.23
CA ASP A 182 1.59 -15.01 -19.53
C ASP A 182 1.31 -16.44 -19.01
N GLN A 183 0.10 -16.98 -19.24
CA GLN A 183 -0.34 -18.35 -18.90
C GLN A 183 -0.28 -19.30 -20.10
#